data_AF-A0A438D692-F1
#
_entry.id   AF-A0A438D692-F1
#
_cell.length_a   1.000
_cell.length_b   1.000
_cell.length_c   1.000
_cell.angle_alpha   90.00
_cell.angle_beta   90.00
_cell.angle_gamma   90.00
#
_symmetry.space_group_name_H-M   'P 1'
#
loop_
_entity.id
_entity.type
_entity.pdbx_description
1 polymer ?
#
loop_
_entity_poly.entity_id
_entity_poly.type
_entity_poly.pdbx_seq_one_letter_code
_entity_poly.pdbx_strand_id
1 'polypeptide(L)' 'MQECGPRFTLKLINLQHGTFDTKGGEYEWVHKPEMDTSRRRFFL' A
#
# COMPACT_ATOMS: atom_id res chain seq x y z
N MET A 1 -9.98 -7.56 27.67
CA MET A 1 -9.73 -8.06 26.30
C MET A 1 -8.23 -8.23 26.15
N GLN A 2 -7.73 -9.40 25.76
CA GLN A 2 -6.30 -9.68 25.66
C GLN A 2 -5.96 -9.94 24.19
N GLU A 3 -5.09 -9.12 23.61
CA GLU A 3 -4.60 -9.34 22.25
C GLU A 3 -3.64 -10.54 22.24
N CYS A 4 -3.83 -11.43 21.28
CA CYS A 4 -2.92 -12.54 21.00
C CYS A 4 -2.38 -12.37 19.58
N GLY A 5 -1.05 -12.36 19.46
CA GLY A 5 -0.36 -12.26 18.17
C GLY A 5 0.26 -10.89 17.91
N PRO A 6 0.97 -10.77 16.78
CA PRO A 6 1.72 -9.57 16.45
C PRO A 6 0.80 -8.43 15.98
N ARG A 7 1.20 -7.20 16.29
CA ARG A 7 0.59 -5.99 15.75
C ARG A 7 1.51 -5.42 14.66
N PHE A 8 0.92 -5.10 13.52
CA PHE A 8 1.62 -4.47 12.42
C PHE A 8 0.91 -3.18 12.00
N THR A 9 1.69 -2.27 11.46
CA THR A 9 1.20 -1.13 10.69
C THR A 9 1.76 -1.29 9.28
N LEU A 10 0.88 -1.40 8.29
CA LEU A 10 1.26 -1.58 6.89
C LEU A 10 1.01 -0.29 6.11
N LYS A 11 1.80 -0.05 5.06
CA LYS A 11 1.60 1.02 4.07
C LYS A 11 1.37 0.37 2.71
N LEU A 12 0.37 0.82 1.96
CA LEU A 12 0.18 0.38 0.58
C LEU A 12 1.33 0.91 -0.28
N ILE A 13 1.97 0.02 -1.05
CA ILE A 13 3.06 0.37 -1.97
C ILE A 13 2.59 0.31 -3.41
N ASN A 14 1.81 -0.70 -3.77
CA ASN A 14 1.20 -0.83 -5.08
C ASN A 14 -0.10 -1.64 -4.99
N LEU A 15 -0.97 -1.43 -5.96
CA LEU A 15 -2.22 -2.15 -6.15
C LEU A 15 -2.31 -2.57 -7.61
N GLN A 16 -2.39 -3.87 -7.85
CA GLN A 16 -2.56 -4.43 -9.19
C GLN A 16 -4.04 -4.67 -9.48
N HIS A 17 -4.41 -4.53 -10.75
CA HIS A 17 -5.69 -4.95 -11.25
C HIS A 17 -5.72 -6.49 -11.37
N GLY A 18 -6.72 -7.14 -10.78
CA GLY A 18 -6.87 -8.60 -10.84
C GLY A 18 -5.90 -9.33 -9.90
N THR A 19 -5.37 -10.48 -10.35
CA THR A 19 -4.46 -11.31 -9.54
C THR A 19 -3.00 -10.87 -9.72
N PHE A 20 -2.17 -11.13 -8.71
CA PHE A 20 -0.75 -10.78 -8.74
C PHE A 20 -0.02 -11.38 -9.96
N ASP A 21 0.53 -10.51 -10.80
CA ASP A 21 1.41 -10.84 -11.92
C ASP A 21 2.69 -10.01 -11.82
N THR A 22 3.83 -10.71 -11.83
CA THR A 22 5.16 -10.12 -11.74
C THR A 22 5.70 -9.59 -13.05
N LYS A 23 5.08 -9.94 -14.19
CA LYS A 23 5.58 -9.60 -15.53
C LYS A 23 4.70 -8.59 -16.25
N GLY A 24 3.39 -8.79 -16.25
CA GLY A 24 2.43 -8.00 -17.02
C GLY A 24 1.29 -7.41 -16.19
N GLY A 25 1.42 -7.40 -14.86
CA GLY A 25 0.38 -6.85 -13.98
C GLY A 25 0.17 -5.36 -14.23
N GLU A 26 -1.05 -5.00 -14.60
CA GLU A 26 -1.48 -3.61 -14.72
C GLU A 26 -1.71 -3.03 -13.32
N TYR A 27 -1.14 -1.86 -13.04
CA TYR A 27 -1.24 -1.23 -11.73
C TYR A 27 -2.34 -0.19 -11.72
N GLU A 28 -3.31 -0.37 -10.83
CA GLU A 28 -4.33 0.65 -10.54
C GLU A 28 -3.73 1.80 -9.72
N TRP A 29 -2.79 1.46 -8.83
CA TRP A 29 -2.14 2.44 -7.98
C TRP A 29 -0.70 2.06 -7.66
N VAL A 30 0.17 3.06 -7.59
CA VAL A 30 1.57 2.93 -7.18
C VAL A 30 1.92 4.11 -6.30
N HIS A 31 2.49 3.84 -5.12
CA HIS A 31 3.02 4.87 -4.24
C HIS A 31 4.17 5.59 -4.94
N LYS A 32 4.05 6.92 -5.02
CA LYS A 32 5.09 7.78 -5.55
C LYS A 32 5.69 8.59 -4.39
N PRO A 33 7.00 8.54 -4.13
CA PRO A 33 7.63 9.29 -3.04
C PRO A 33 7.31 10.79 -3.07
N GLU A 34 7.09 11.35 -4.26
CA GLU A 34 6.71 12.75 -4.46
C GLU A 34 5.35 13.10 -3.84
N MET A 35 4.51 12.11 -3.53
CA MET A 35 3.22 12.30 -2.87
C MET A 35 3.38 12.61 -1.38
N ASP A 36 4.49 12.20 -0.75
CA ASP A 36 4.76 12.38 0.69
C ASP A 36 5.14 13.84 1.06
N THR A 37 4.53 14.82 0.40
CA THR A 37 4.72 16.27 0.61
C THR A 37 4.16 16.78 1.93
N SER A 38 3.27 16.04 2.59
CA SER A 38 2.67 16.42 3.86
C SER A 38 2.39 15.22 4.75
N ARG A 39 2.79 15.32 6.02
CA ARG A 39 2.46 14.32 7.06
C ARG A 39 0.96 14.26 7.41
N ARG A 40 0.16 15.19 6.90
CA ARG A 40 -1.30 15.26 7.13
C ARG A 40 -2.12 14.80 5.94
N ARG A 41 -1.50 14.60 4.77
CA ARG A 41 -2.19 14.19 3.56
C ARG A 41 -1.87 12.72 3.31
N PHE A 42 -2.90 11.90 3.38
CA PHE A 42 -2.80 10.47 3.16
C PHE A 42 -3.28 10.15 1.75
N PHE A 43 -2.59 9.20 1.13
CA PHE A 43 -2.94 8.63 -0.17
C PHE A 43 -3.23 7.15 0.04
N LEU A 44 -3.93 6.55 -0.94
CA LEU A 44 -4.36 5.17 -0.87
C LEU A 44 -3.17 4.22 -0.69
#